data_AF-A0AAT9QLD9-F1
#
_entry.id   AF-A0AAT9QLD9-F1
#
_cell.length_a   1.000
_cell.length_b   1.000
_cell.length_c   1.000
_cell.angle_alpha   90.00
_cell.angle_beta   90.00
_cell.angle_gamma   90.00
#
_symmetry.space_group_name_H-M   'P 1'
#
loop_
_entity.id
_entity.type
_entity.pdbx_description
1 polymer ?
#
loop_
_entity_poly.entity_id
_entity_poly.type
_entity_poly.pdbx_seq_one_letter_code
_entity_poly.pdbx_strand_id
1 'polypeptide(L)'
;MNADWTGGPDQLFEADEQRRETAQRFRDAEVPLIKLWTYYYGLGGDADEMSLDAYLNEALYLPATQVGLIATAMTELTAAEDE
;
A
#
# COMPACT_ATOMS: atom_id res chain seq x y z
N MET A 1 -30.50 3.07 -19.98
CA MET A 1 -30.10 1.84 -19.28
C MET A 1 -28.93 2.20 -18.37
N ASN A 2 -28.83 1.53 -17.22
CA ASN A 2 -28.23 1.96 -15.95
C ASN A 2 -26.70 2.25 -15.95
N ALA A 3 -26.30 3.05 -14.93
CA ALA A 3 -24.97 3.33 -14.32
C ALA A 3 -23.76 2.49 -14.78
N ASP A 4 -22.59 3.06 -15.12
CA ASP A 4 -21.56 3.69 -14.26
C ASP A 4 -20.83 2.68 -13.33
N TRP A 5 -19.48 2.73 -13.32
CA TRP A 5 -18.46 1.97 -12.55
C TRP A 5 -18.01 0.59 -13.12
N THR A 6 -16.81 0.40 -13.72
CA THR A 6 -15.38 0.54 -13.34
C THR A 6 -14.84 -0.60 -12.45
N GLY A 7 -13.83 -1.33 -12.96
CA GLY A 7 -13.09 -2.40 -12.26
C GLY A 7 -13.41 -3.79 -12.78
N GLY A 8 -12.70 -4.24 -13.82
CA GLY A 8 -12.77 -5.64 -14.28
C GLY A 8 -12.14 -6.59 -13.23
N PRO A 9 -12.49 -7.90 -13.25
CA PRO A 9 -12.00 -8.88 -12.27
C PRO A 9 -10.47 -8.94 -12.20
N ASP A 10 -9.79 -8.63 -13.30
CA ASP A 10 -8.33 -8.56 -13.42
C ASP A 10 -7.69 -7.59 -12.40
N GLN A 11 -8.27 -6.41 -12.21
CA GLN A 11 -7.73 -5.39 -11.30
C GLN A 11 -7.82 -5.78 -9.82
N LEU A 12 -8.75 -6.67 -9.48
CA LEU A 12 -8.89 -7.19 -8.10
C LEU A 12 -7.82 -8.25 -7.81
N PHE A 13 -7.46 -9.08 -8.79
CA PHE A 13 -6.39 -10.08 -8.63
C PHE A 13 -5.01 -9.41 -8.59
N GLU A 14 -4.76 -8.43 -9.46
CA GLU A 14 -3.52 -7.64 -9.46
C GLU A 14 -3.35 -6.88 -8.12
N ALA A 15 -4.43 -6.34 -7.57
CA ALA A 15 -4.39 -5.65 -6.28
C ALA A 15 -4.09 -6.58 -5.09
N ASP A 16 -4.56 -7.83 -5.11
CA ASP A 16 -4.30 -8.79 -4.03
C ASP A 16 -2.86 -9.33 -4.08
N GLU A 17 -2.30 -9.54 -5.28
CA GLU A 17 -0.90 -9.89 -5.46
C GLU A 17 0.03 -8.76 -5.03
N GLN A 18 -0.23 -7.53 -5.49
CA GLN A 18 0.52 -6.33 -5.09
C GLN A 18 0.48 -6.13 -3.57
N ARG A 19 -0.66 -6.41 -2.93
CA ARG A 19 -0.82 -6.36 -1.47
C ARG A 19 0.09 -7.35 -0.76
N ARG A 20 0.09 -8.61 -1.19
CA ARG A 20 0.95 -9.64 -0.58
C ARG A 20 2.42 -9.31 -0.74
N GLU A 21 2.83 -8.86 -1.93
CA GLU A 21 4.21 -8.45 -2.17
C GLU A 21 4.59 -7.27 -1.27
N THR A 22 3.74 -6.23 -1.19
CA THR A 22 4.01 -5.06 -0.34
C THR A 22 4.10 -5.42 1.14
N ALA A 23 3.18 -6.24 1.65
CA ALA A 23 3.19 -6.71 3.03
C ALA A 23 4.41 -7.60 3.33
N GLN A 24 4.83 -8.44 2.38
CA GLN A 24 6.03 -9.26 2.52
C GLN A 24 7.30 -8.40 2.54
N ARG A 25 7.39 -7.41 1.65
CA ARG A 25 8.52 -6.47 1.60
C ARG A 25 8.62 -5.60 2.84
N PHE A 26 7.49 -5.16 3.39
CA PHE A 26 7.45 -4.43 4.67
C PHE A 26 7.98 -5.27 5.83
N ARG A 27 7.59 -6.54 5.89
CA ARG A 27 8.09 -7.49 6.91
C ARG A 27 9.59 -7.75 6.77
N ASP A 28 10.11 -7.78 5.54
CA ASP A 28 11.53 -8.05 5.26
C ASP A 28 12.42 -6.82 5.50
N ALA A 29 11.92 -5.62 5.17
CA ALA A 29 12.68 -4.38 5.26
C ALA A 29 12.81 -3.81 6.70
N GLU A 30 12.16 -4.40 7.70
CA GLU A 30 12.11 -3.91 9.10
C GLU A 30 11.80 -2.40 9.24
N VAL A 31 11.10 -1.82 8.26
CA VAL A 31 10.81 -0.37 8.24
C VAL A 31 9.81 -0.07 9.35
N PRO A 32 10.07 0.93 10.21
CA PRO A 32 9.12 1.31 11.24
C PRO A 32 7.83 1.86 10.60
N LEU A 33 6.67 1.36 11.04
CA LEU A 33 5.36 1.72 10.50
C LEU A 33 5.16 3.24 10.42
N ILE A 34 5.54 3.97 11.47
CA ILE A 34 5.44 5.44 11.53
C ILE A 34 6.25 6.12 10.41
N LYS A 35 7.41 5.57 10.01
CA LYS A 35 8.26 6.11 8.93
C LYS A 35 7.59 5.89 7.58
N LEU A 36 7.07 4.68 7.35
CA LEU A 36 6.29 4.37 6.15
C LEU A 36 5.05 5.26 6.05
N TRP A 37 4.27 5.35 7.13
CA TRP A 37 3.06 6.17 7.19
C TRP A 37 3.37 7.64 6.91
N THR A 38 4.40 8.21 7.54
CA THR A 38 4.81 9.61 7.32
C THR A 38 5.18 9.87 5.86
N TYR A 39 5.93 8.94 5.24
CA TYR A 39 6.34 9.09 3.84
C TYR A 39 5.14 8.97 2.89
N TYR A 40 4.30 7.97 3.10
CA TYR A 40 3.03 7.79 2.37
C TYR A 40 2.11 9.01 2.49
N TYR A 41 1.97 9.57 3.69
CA TYR A 41 1.16 10.78 3.92
C TYR A 41 1.75 11.98 3.16
N GLY A 42 3.09 12.10 3.13
CA GLY A 42 3.78 13.11 2.32
C GLY A 42 3.56 12.97 0.80
N LEU A 43 3.29 11.76 0.30
CA LEU A 43 2.96 11.50 -1.10
C LEU A 43 1.49 11.81 -1.45
N GLY A 44 0.67 12.23 -0.47
CA GLY A 44 -0.77 12.46 -0.65
C GLY A 44 -1.64 11.30 -0.17
N GLY A 45 -1.08 10.41 0.66
CA GLY A 45 -1.85 9.37 1.34
C GLY A 45 -2.89 9.96 2.30
N ASP A 46 -4.09 9.38 2.30
CA ASP A 46 -5.22 9.85 3.13
C ASP A 46 -5.61 8.82 4.23
N ALA A 47 -4.93 7.67 4.25
CA ALA A 47 -5.19 6.65 5.26
C ALA A 47 -4.47 6.99 6.57
N ASP A 48 -5.19 6.86 7.69
CA ASP A 48 -4.61 6.86 9.03
C ASP A 48 -3.63 5.70 9.25
N GLU A 49 -2.74 5.88 10.22
CA GLU A 49 -1.73 4.88 10.61
C GLU A 49 -2.37 3.52 10.92
N MET A 50 -3.51 3.52 11.62
CA MET A 50 -4.23 2.29 11.97
C MET A 50 -4.79 1.55 10.74
N SER A 51 -5.24 2.29 9.73
CA SER A 51 -5.73 1.70 8.47
C SER A 51 -4.58 1.12 7.66
N LEU A 52 -3.42 1.77 7.67
CA LEU A 52 -2.20 1.28 7.04
C LEU A 52 -1.69 0.01 7.74
N ASP A 53 -1.66 -0.01 9.08
CA ASP A 53 -1.33 -1.20 9.87
C ASP A 53 -2.25 -2.37 9.52
N ALA A 54 -3.57 -2.14 9.51
CA ALA A 54 -4.53 -3.17 9.17
C ALA A 54 -4.35 -3.70 7.73
N TYR A 55 -3.99 -2.82 6.79
CA TYR A 55 -3.68 -3.23 5.42
C TYR A 55 -2.43 -4.12 5.34
N LEU A 56 -1.34 -3.73 6.02
CA LEU A 56 -0.10 -4.49 6.07
C LEU A 56 -0.26 -5.84 6.79
N ASN A 57 -1.15 -5.89 7.78
CA ASN A 57 -1.55 -7.12 8.48
C ASN A 57 -2.61 -7.93 7.72
N GLU A 58 -2.90 -7.57 6.48
CA GLU A 58 -3.86 -8.27 5.62
C GLU A 58 -5.30 -8.28 6.19
N ALA A 59 -5.59 -7.44 7.17
CA ALA A 59 -6.85 -7.32 7.89
C ALA A 59 -7.81 -6.29 7.29
N LEU A 60 -7.32 -5.43 6.38
CA LEU A 60 -8.11 -4.41 5.70
C LEU A 60 -7.71 -4.25 4.23
N TYR A 61 -8.69 -3.90 3.39
CA TYR A 61 -8.48 -3.56 1.99
C TYR A 61 -8.47 -2.04 1.82
N LEU A 62 -7.40 -1.53 1.24
CA LEU A 62 -7.31 -0.13 0.83
C LEU A 62 -7.59 0.01 -0.67
N PRO A 63 -8.12 1.17 -1.12
CA PRO A 63 -8.33 1.43 -2.54
C PRO A 63 -7.00 1.42 -3.30
N ALA A 64 -7.03 0.98 -4.56
CA ALA A 64 -5.84 0.78 -5.39
C ALA A 64 -4.92 2.02 -5.47
N THR A 65 -5.50 3.22 -5.45
CA THR A 65 -4.73 4.48 -5.39
C THR A 65 -3.84 4.55 -4.14
N GLN A 66 -4.38 4.21 -2.97
CA GLN A 66 -3.62 4.23 -1.72
C GLN A 66 -2.59 3.09 -1.69
N VAL A 67 -2.95 1.92 -2.19
CA VAL A 67 -2.02 0.78 -2.35
C VAL A 67 -0.82 1.16 -3.21
N GLY A 68 -1.05 1.85 -4.34
CA GLY A 68 0.02 2.35 -5.20
C GLY A 68 0.96 3.31 -4.47
N LEU A 69 0.42 4.24 -3.68
CA LEU A 69 1.22 5.17 -2.88
C LEU A 69 2.04 4.46 -1.80
N ILE A 70 1.47 3.46 -1.13
CA ILE A 70 2.18 2.64 -0.12
C ILE A 70 3.33 1.87 -0.79
N ALA A 71 3.09 1.28 -1.96
CA ALA A 71 4.12 0.56 -2.71
C ALA A 71 5.26 1.49 -3.16
N THR A 72 4.94 2.71 -3.61
CA THR A 72 5.95 3.74 -3.92
C THR A 72 6.73 4.14 -2.67
N ALA A 73 6.06 4.47 -1.58
CA ALA A 73 6.71 4.83 -0.32
C ALA A 73 7.64 3.72 0.17
N MET A 74 7.20 2.47 0.12
CA MET A 74 8.00 1.30 0.45
C MET A 74 9.25 1.17 -0.42
N THR A 75 9.08 1.29 -1.74
CA THR A 75 10.20 1.17 -2.70
C THR A 75 11.26 2.23 -2.43
N GLU A 76 10.86 3.48 -2.27
CA GLU A 76 11.75 4.61 -1.99
C GLU A 76 12.45 4.44 -0.63
N LEU A 77 11.73 3.99 0.40
CA LEU A 77 12.30 3.78 1.72
C LEU A 77 13.31 2.64 1.75
N THR A 78 13.08 1.55 1.01
CA THR A 78 14.04 0.44 0.90
C THR A 78 15.23 0.76 0.02
N ALA A 79 15.02 1.47 -1.09
CA ALA A 79 16.10 1.87 -2.00
C ALA A 79 17.09 2.84 -1.33
N ALA A 80 16.64 3.61 -0.33
CA ALA A 80 17.47 4.52 0.43
C ALA A 80 18.38 3.84 1.47
N GLU A 81 18.20 2.54 1.77
CA GLU A 81 19.05 1.82 2.76
C GLU A 81 20.21 1.03 2.11
N ASP A 82 20.25 0.95 0.78
CA ASP A 82 21.31 0.29 0.00
C ASP A 82 22.48 1.23 -0.41
N GLU A 83 22.55 2.46 0.11
CA GLU A 83 23.57 3.48 -0.25
C GLU A 83 24.58 3.80 0.86
#